data_AF-A0A830HER7-F1
#
_entry.id   AF-A0A830HER7-F1
#
_cell.length_a   1.000
_cell.length_b   1.000
_cell.length_c   1.000
_cell.angle_alpha   90.00
_cell.angle_beta   90.00
_cell.angle_gamma   90.00
#
_symmetry.space_group_name_H-M   'P 1'
#
loop_
_entity.id
_entity.type
_entity.pdbx_description
1 polymer ?
#
loop_
_entity_poly.entity_id
_entity_poly.type
_entity_poly.pdbx_seq_one_letter_code
_entity_poly.pdbx_strand_id
1 'polypeptide(L)' 'MELTGENPDPDGMAIRAELAGKIGRTSVPAIFVAGEFIGGCNDGGAGGLMPLSRSGDLDKFLEKCSPQVRKA' A
#
# COMPACT_ATOMS: atom_id res chain seq x y z
N MET A 1 28.92 3.57 0.71
CA MET A 1 27.92 3.35 -0.35
C MET A 1 26.74 4.26 0.00
N GLU A 2 26.80 5.52 -0.43
CA GLU A 2 25.74 6.49 -0.17
C GLU A 2 24.74 6.44 -1.33
N LEU A 3 23.50 6.10 -1.02
CA LEU A 3 22.37 6.26 -1.93
C LEU A 3 21.96 7.74 -1.87
N THR A 4 22.56 8.57 -2.72
CA THR A 4 22.23 10.00 -2.85
C THR A 4 20.95 10.14 -3.65
N GLY A 5 19.80 10.24 -2.98
CA GLY A 5 18.53 10.44 -3.68
C GLY A 5 17.30 10.73 -2.81
N GLU A 6 17.42 10.83 -1.50
CA GLU A 6 16.25 11.10 -0.65
C GLU A 6 16.19 12.59 -0.31
N ASN A 7 15.06 13.22 -0.65
CA ASN A 7 14.51 14.27 0.20
C ASN A 7 13.58 13.53 1.18
N PRO A 8 14.12 12.95 2.28
CA PRO A 8 13.30 12.19 3.21
C PRO A 8 12.26 13.13 3.79
N ASP A 9 11.00 12.70 3.77
CA ASP A 9 9.94 13.41 4.48
C ASP A 9 10.38 13.53 5.96
N PRO A 10 10.50 14.75 6.51
CA PRO A 10 10.94 14.95 7.89
C PRO A 10 10.02 14.22 8.89
N ASP A 11 8.75 14.00 8.54
CA ASP A 11 7.77 13.32 9.35
C ASP A 11 7.69 11.81 9.04
N GLY A 12 8.50 11.28 8.13
CA GLY A 12 8.42 9.89 7.67
C GLY A 12 8.49 8.85 8.81
N MET A 13 9.27 9.13 9.86
CA MET A 13 9.34 8.26 11.04
C MET A 13 8.07 8.36 11.91
N ALA A 14 7.53 9.57 12.10
CA ALA A 14 6.29 9.77 12.84
C ALA A 14 5.10 9.12 12.10
N ILE A 15 5.04 9.26 10.78
CA ILE A 15 4.01 8.62 9.94
C ILE A 15 4.08 7.10 10.05
N ARG A 16 5.28 6.50 10.04
CA ARG A 16 5.45 5.05 10.23
C ARG A 16 5.00 4.58 11.62
N ALA A 17 5.26 5.37 12.66
CA ALA A 17 4.81 5.06 14.01
C ALA A 17 3.27 5.07 14.11
N GLU A 18 2.63 6.09 13.54
CA GLU A 18 1.16 6.19 13.47
C GLU A 18 0.54 5.04 12.67
N LEU A 19 1.15 4.68 11.52
CA LEU A 19 0.71 3.53 10.73
C LEU A 19 0.84 2.21 11.52
N ALA A 20 1.94 2.01 12.26
CA ALA A 20 2.09 0.85 13.11
C ALA A 20 0.97 0.77 14.17
N GLY A 21 0.57 1.90 14.76
CA GLY A 21 -0.54 1.97 15.69
C GLY A 21 -1.90 1.67 15.06
N LYS A 22 -2.14 2.12 13.81
CA LYS A 22 -3.44 1.97 13.13
C LYS A 22 -3.65 0.61 12.46
N ILE A 23 -2.62 0.08 11.80
CA ILE A 23 -2.71 -1.11 10.94
C ILE A 23 -1.70 -2.21 11.29
N GLY A 24 -0.91 -2.03 12.35
CA GLY A 24 0.08 -3.01 12.79
C GLY A 24 1.31 -3.13 11.88
N ARG A 25 1.45 -2.25 10.88
CA ARG A 25 2.52 -2.32 9.87
C ARG A 25 3.62 -1.31 10.19
N THR A 26 4.83 -1.80 10.40
CA THR A 26 6.04 -0.98 10.62
C THR A 26 6.92 -0.86 9.38
N SER A 27 6.74 -1.74 8.38
CA SER A 27 7.51 -1.76 7.12
C SER A 27 6.78 -1.01 5.99
N VAL A 28 7.55 -0.42 5.09
CA VAL A 28 7.06 0.16 3.83
C VAL A 28 7.28 -0.83 2.67
N PRO A 29 6.49 -0.78 1.58
CA PRO A 29 5.35 0.13 1.34
C PRO A 29 4.09 -0.30 2.10
N ALA A 30 3.36 0.62 2.76
CA ALA A 30 2.01 0.40 3.30
C ALA A 30 0.98 0.94 2.32
N ILE A 31 0.20 0.05 1.69
CA ILE A 31 -0.58 0.36 0.49
C ILE A 31 -2.07 0.44 0.87
N PHE A 32 -2.70 1.53 0.43
CA PHE A 32 -4.12 1.79 0.62
C PHE A 32 -4.78 2.03 -0.74
N VAL A 33 -5.97 1.47 -0.95
CA VAL A 33 -6.79 1.66 -2.16
C VAL A 33 -8.21 1.99 -1.72
N ALA A 34 -8.79 3.06 -2.26
CA ALA A 34 -10.10 3.58 -1.82
C ALA A 34 -10.19 3.82 -0.29
N GLY A 35 -9.07 4.18 0.35
CA GLY A 35 -8.98 4.37 1.81
C GLY A 35 -8.84 3.07 2.62
N GLU A 36 -8.91 1.90 1.98
CA GLU A 36 -8.78 0.60 2.65
C GLU A 36 -7.32 0.11 2.62
N PHE A 37 -6.82 -0.39 3.75
CA PHE A 37 -5.48 -0.96 3.84
C PHE A 37 -5.42 -2.35 3.18
N ILE A 38 -4.69 -2.48 2.07
CA ILE A 38 -4.57 -3.74 1.33
C ILE A 38 -3.31 -4.54 1.65
N GLY A 39 -2.37 -3.95 2.40
CA GLY A 39 -1.13 -4.61 2.81
C GLY A 39 0.14 -3.93 2.30
N GLY A 40 1.18 -4.74 2.11
CA GLY A 40 2.43 -4.38 1.48
C GLY A 40 2.53 -4.88 0.05
N CYS A 41 3.75 -5.11 -0.40
CA CYS A 41 3.95 -5.68 -1.73
C CYS A 41 3.43 -7.13 -1.81
N ASN A 42 3.70 -7.95 -0.79
CA ASN A 42 3.46 -9.40 -0.84
C ASN A 42 2.55 -9.95 0.27
N ASP A 43 2.20 -9.13 1.27
CA ASP A 43 1.58 -9.60 2.51
C ASP A 43 0.79 -8.50 3.23
N GLY A 44 0.09 -8.88 4.30
CA GLY A 44 -0.67 -7.97 5.18
C GLY A 44 -1.99 -7.49 4.58
N GLY A 45 -2.83 -6.86 5.41
CA GLY A 45 -4.13 -6.34 4.98
C GLY A 45 -4.98 -7.40 4.27
N ALA A 46 -5.41 -7.10 3.05
CA ALA A 46 -6.17 -8.01 2.18
C ALA A 46 -5.30 -9.04 1.42
N GLY A 47 -3.98 -9.07 1.65
CA GLY A 47 -3.05 -10.02 1.02
C GLY A 47 -1.86 -9.36 0.33
N GLY A 48 -1.79 -8.03 0.25
CA GLY A 48 -0.75 -7.29 -0.44
C GLY A 48 -0.99 -7.15 -1.95
N LEU A 49 -0.27 -6.23 -2.57
CA LEU A 49 -0.46 -5.83 -3.96
C LEU A 49 -0.26 -6.97 -4.96
N MET A 50 0.82 -7.73 -4.82
CA MET A 50 1.19 -8.79 -5.77
C MET A 50 0.21 -9.97 -5.74
N PRO A 51 -0.20 -10.50 -4.57
CA PRO A 51 -1.23 -11.54 -4.53
C PRO A 51 -2.56 -11.09 -5.11
N LEU A 52 -3.05 -9.89 -4.75
CA LEU A 52 -4.32 -9.35 -5.27
C LEU A 52 -4.27 -9.13 -6.78
N SER A 53 -3.14 -8.66 -7.32
CA SER A 53 -2.97 -8.51 -8.77
C SER A 53 -2.94 -9.86 -9.49
N ARG A 54 -2.41 -10.92 -8.87
CA ARG A 54 -2.36 -12.26 -9.47
C ARG A 54 -3.69 -12.98 -9.41
N SER A 55 -4.47 -12.79 -8.34
CA SER A 55 -5.80 -13.40 -8.21
C SER A 55 -6.88 -12.68 -9.03
N GLY A 56 -6.60 -11.44 -9.48
CA GLY A 56 -7.60 -10.57 -10.12
C GLY A 56 -8.47 -9.81 -9.11
N ASP A 57 -8.26 -10.00 -7.80
CA ASP A 57 -9.04 -9.32 -6.76
C ASP A 57 -8.67 -7.84 -6.61
N LEU A 58 -7.51 -7.41 -7.12
CA LEU A 58 -7.12 -6.00 -7.09
C LEU A 58 -8.15 -5.10 -7.80
N ASP A 59 -8.76 -5.58 -8.87
CA ASP A 59 -9.74 -4.82 -9.65
C ASP A 59 -10.98 -4.47 -8.81
N LYS A 60 -11.40 -5.35 -7.89
CA LYS A 60 -12.50 -5.09 -6.95
C LYS A 60 -12.25 -3.89 -6.04
N PHE A 61 -10.98 -3.61 -5.71
CA PHE A 61 -10.62 -2.42 -4.94
C PHE A 61 -10.54 -1.19 -5.83
N LEU A 62 -10.01 -1.32 -7.05
CA LEU A 62 -9.85 -0.21 -8.00
C LEU A 62 -11.19 0.31 -8.54
N GLU A 63 -12.19 -0.56 -8.69
CA GLU A 63 -13.58 -0.20 -9.02
C GLU A 63 -14.17 0.86 -8.08
N LYS A 64 -13.73 0.88 -6.82
CA LYS A 64 -14.15 1.87 -5.82
C LYS A 64 -13.50 3.25 -6.02
N CYS A 65 -12.35 3.31 -6.71
CA CYS A 65 -11.57 4.54 -6.92
C CYS A 65 -12.00 5.33 -8.15
N SER A 66 -12.46 4.65 -9.21
CA SER A 66 -12.86 5.28 -10.47
C SER A 66 -13.77 4.33 -11.26
N PRO A 67 -14.74 4.85 -12.04
CA PRO A 67 -15.58 4.03 -12.93
C PRO A 67 -14.80 3.28 -14.02
N GLN A 68 -13.52 3.57 -14.22
CA GLN A 68 -12.68 2.99 -15.27
C GLN A 68 -11.71 1.97 -14.67
N VAL A 69 -12.02 0.70 -14.86
CA VAL A 69 -11.15 -0.43 -14.52
C VAL A 69 -10.36 -0.86 -15.77
N ARG A 70 -9.24 -1.56 -15.60
CA ARG A 70 -8.47 -2.14 -16.72
C ARG A 70 -9.43 -2.91 -17.64
N LYS A 71 -9.38 -2.58 -18.93
CA LYS A 71 -10.00 -3.43 -19.94
C LYS A 71 -9.19 -4.72 -19.98
N ALA A 72 -9.87 -5.85 -19.80
CA ALA A 72 -9.30 -7.19 -19.95
C ALA A 72 -8.71 -7.39 -21.36
#